data_AF-A0A4Y1WNU3-F1
#
_entry.id   AF-A0A4Y1WNU3-F1
#
_cell.length_a   1.000
_cell.length_b   1.000
_cell.length_c   1.000
_cell.angle_alpha   90.00
_cell.angle_beta   90.00
_cell.angle_gamma   90.00
#
_symmetry.space_group_name_H-M   'P 1'
#
loop_
_entity.id
_entity.type
_entity.pdbx_description
1 polymer ?
#
loop_
_entity_poly.entity_id
_entity_poly.type
_entity_poly.pdbx_seq_one_letter_code
_entity_poly.pdbx_strand_id
1 'polypeptide(L)'
;MDDYYNGRFRDAFAIAIRVNIDNRNYESFMEIYQWLNDRYKSKKLIVYPGIVVLDETDCNASTCLSRNAVTDIFLDLFTKYGVVTEELYPDDVNMECMTRSPYSMLIGSQGEIYKCYEDLGNKELTVGNINDPEIWHNYELIAKYAVGIDHYNDPKCRKCSYLPICRGGCPIRRFENVYKGKHNDCCTPFKGRIKDYIELYSKILND
;
A
#
# COMPACT_ATOMS: atom_id res chain seq x y z
N MET A 1 -24.50 -7.52 0.18
CA MET A 1 -23.97 -7.86 -1.16
C MET A 1 -24.96 -8.69 -1.96
N ASP A 2 -25.60 -9.71 -1.38
CA ASP A 2 -26.63 -10.49 -2.08
C ASP A 2 -27.73 -9.62 -2.69
N ASP A 3 -28.28 -8.66 -1.95
CA ASP A 3 -29.29 -7.72 -2.49
C ASP A 3 -28.77 -6.88 -3.66
N TYR A 4 -27.47 -6.58 -3.69
CA TYR A 4 -26.86 -5.85 -4.80
C TYR A 4 -26.76 -6.75 -6.04
N TYR A 5 -26.22 -7.96 -5.90
CA TYR A 5 -26.00 -8.87 -7.03
C TYR A 5 -27.27 -9.60 -7.50
N ASN A 6 -28.31 -9.68 -6.66
CA ASN A 6 -29.62 -10.25 -7.00
C ASN A 6 -30.70 -9.18 -7.26
N GLY A 7 -30.39 -7.91 -7.00
CA GLY A 7 -31.32 -6.81 -7.15
C GLY A 7 -31.16 -6.03 -8.46
N ARG A 8 -31.99 -4.99 -8.61
CA ARG A 8 -32.01 -4.12 -9.79
C ARG A 8 -30.73 -3.31 -10.03
N PHE A 9 -29.85 -3.24 -9.02
CA PHE A 9 -28.59 -2.49 -9.08
C PHE A 9 -27.40 -3.40 -9.43
N ARG A 10 -27.63 -4.65 -9.81
CA ARG A 10 -26.56 -5.57 -10.20
C ARG A 10 -25.62 -4.89 -11.19
N ASP A 11 -24.34 -4.89 -10.85
CA ASP A 11 -23.27 -4.34 -11.67
C ASP A 11 -23.44 -2.85 -12.00
N ALA A 12 -24.16 -2.08 -11.18
CA ALA A 12 -24.20 -0.62 -11.31
C ALA A 12 -22.83 0.01 -11.04
N PHE A 13 -22.06 -0.52 -10.09
CA PHE A 13 -20.72 -0.07 -9.73
C PHE A 13 -19.75 -1.24 -9.48
N ALA A 14 -18.45 -0.96 -9.44
CA ALA A 14 -17.47 -1.97 -9.03
C ALA A 14 -17.50 -2.13 -7.51
N ILE A 15 -17.43 -3.37 -7.03
CA ILE A 15 -17.22 -3.70 -5.61
C ILE A 15 -15.84 -4.31 -5.50
N ALA A 16 -14.95 -3.63 -4.76
CA ALA A 16 -13.63 -4.13 -4.44
C ALA A 16 -13.61 -4.66 -3.00
N ILE A 17 -13.18 -5.90 -2.81
CA ILE A 17 -13.05 -6.57 -1.51
C ILE A 17 -11.58 -6.82 -1.25
N ARG A 18 -11.04 -6.07 -0.29
CA ARG A 18 -9.70 -6.27 0.24
C ARG A 18 -9.72 -7.36 1.32
N VAL A 19 -8.98 -8.44 1.11
CA VAL A 19 -8.83 -9.53 2.09
C VAL A 19 -7.48 -9.40 2.76
N ASN A 20 -7.47 -9.00 4.04
CA ASN A 20 -6.21 -8.81 4.76
C ASN A 20 -5.50 -10.15 5.02
N ILE A 21 -4.24 -10.24 4.61
CA ILE A 21 -3.43 -11.44 4.74
C ILE A 21 -2.10 -11.20 5.45
N ASP A 22 -1.66 -12.22 6.18
CA ASP A 22 -0.37 -12.32 6.85
C ASP A 22 0.13 -13.78 6.85
N ASN A 23 1.24 -14.09 7.52
CA ASN A 23 1.83 -15.44 7.55
C ASN A 23 0.89 -16.53 8.12
N ARG A 24 -0.18 -16.16 8.82
CA ARG A 24 -1.11 -17.11 9.45
C ARG A 24 -2.24 -17.54 8.53
N ASN A 25 -2.60 -16.72 7.54
CA ASN A 25 -3.83 -16.92 6.77
C ASN A 25 -3.70 -16.68 5.25
N TYR A 26 -2.50 -16.37 4.74
CA TYR A 26 -2.34 -16.08 3.30
C TYR A 26 -2.82 -17.23 2.40
N GLU A 27 -2.69 -18.48 2.84
CA GLU A 27 -3.15 -19.67 2.11
C GLU A 27 -4.68 -19.70 1.94
N SER A 28 -5.42 -19.15 2.90
CA SER A 28 -6.89 -19.10 2.87
C SER A 28 -7.44 -18.02 1.92
N PHE A 29 -6.59 -17.16 1.35
CA PHE A 29 -7.03 -16.13 0.40
C PHE A 29 -7.80 -16.73 -0.77
N MET A 30 -7.29 -17.84 -1.34
CA MET A 30 -7.90 -18.45 -2.52
C MET A 30 -9.28 -19.04 -2.24
N GLU A 31 -9.52 -19.53 -1.03
CA GLU A 31 -10.85 -20.03 -0.62
C GLU A 31 -11.88 -18.90 -0.66
N ILE A 32 -11.53 -17.72 -0.11
CA ILE A 32 -12.39 -16.53 -0.12
C ILE A 32 -12.57 -16.00 -1.54
N TYR A 33 -11.49 -15.93 -2.31
CA TYR A 33 -11.51 -15.48 -3.70
C TYR A 33 -12.47 -16.32 -4.56
N GLN A 34 -12.35 -17.65 -4.48
CA GLN A 34 -13.21 -18.57 -5.23
C GLN A 34 -14.66 -18.50 -4.75
N TRP A 35 -14.89 -18.55 -3.43
CA TRP A 35 -16.23 -18.47 -2.88
C TRP A 35 -17.00 -17.22 -3.33
N LEU A 36 -16.34 -16.05 -3.31
CA LEU A 36 -16.94 -14.79 -3.75
C LEU A 36 -17.22 -14.78 -5.26
N ASN A 37 -16.25 -15.21 -6.07
CA ASN A 37 -16.39 -15.21 -7.52
C ASN A 37 -17.44 -16.22 -8.00
N ASP A 38 -17.50 -17.41 -7.39
CA ASP A 38 -18.50 -18.43 -7.72
C ASP A 38 -19.91 -18.03 -7.28
N ARG A 39 -20.03 -17.35 -6.13
CA ARG A 39 -21.31 -16.86 -5.61
C ARG A 39 -21.91 -15.77 -6.49
N TYR A 40 -21.11 -14.76 -6.86
CA TYR A 40 -21.64 -13.55 -7.49
C TYR A 40 -21.46 -13.49 -9.00
N LYS A 41 -20.44 -14.16 -9.55
CA LYS A 41 -20.17 -14.29 -11.00
C LYS A 41 -20.28 -12.95 -11.75
N SER A 42 -19.56 -11.94 -11.27
CA SER A 42 -19.58 -10.60 -11.84
C SER A 42 -18.17 -10.13 -12.16
N LYS A 43 -18.00 -9.52 -13.34
CA LYS A 43 -16.76 -8.85 -13.74
C LYS A 43 -16.54 -7.51 -13.00
N LYS A 44 -17.55 -7.02 -12.28
CA LYS A 44 -17.46 -5.81 -11.43
C LYS A 44 -17.16 -6.16 -9.97
N LEU A 45 -16.96 -7.43 -9.65
CA LEU A 45 -16.42 -7.85 -8.37
C LEU A 45 -14.90 -7.98 -8.49
N ILE A 46 -14.17 -7.23 -7.66
CA ILE A 46 -12.71 -7.27 -7.57
C ILE A 46 -12.38 -7.80 -6.18
N VAL A 47 -11.64 -8.90 -6.09
CA VAL A 47 -11.21 -9.47 -4.80
C VAL A 47 -9.70 -9.54 -4.81
N TYR A 48 -9.05 -8.88 -3.86
CA TYR A 48 -7.60 -8.72 -3.87
C TYR A 48 -7.02 -8.82 -2.45
N PRO A 49 -5.77 -9.33 -2.33
CA PRO A 49 -5.12 -9.45 -1.04
C PRO A 49 -4.68 -8.07 -0.53
N GLY A 50 -4.85 -7.85 0.77
CA GLY A 50 -4.33 -6.70 1.49
C GLY A 50 -3.19 -7.11 2.40
N ILE A 51 -1.95 -6.76 2.07
CA ILE A 51 -0.82 -7.13 2.92
C ILE A 51 -0.90 -6.39 4.26
N VAL A 52 -0.88 -7.15 5.35
CA VAL A 52 -0.80 -6.60 6.70
C VAL A 52 0.64 -6.24 7.01
N VAL A 53 0.85 -4.97 7.36
CA VAL A 53 2.12 -4.42 7.82
C VAL A 53 1.87 -3.81 9.18
N LEU A 54 2.69 -4.21 10.15
CA LEU A 54 2.64 -3.71 11.52
C LEU A 54 3.98 -3.09 11.89
N ASP A 55 3.95 -2.25 12.91
CA ASP A 55 5.13 -1.70 13.58
C ASP A 55 5.98 -2.83 14.16
N GLU A 56 7.31 -2.75 14.09
CA GLU A 56 8.22 -3.75 14.69
C GLU A 56 8.00 -3.92 16.21
N THR A 57 7.46 -2.89 16.87
CA THR A 57 7.12 -2.93 18.31
C THR A 57 5.77 -3.59 18.61
N ASP A 58 4.95 -3.88 17.60
CA ASP A 58 3.68 -4.58 17.76
C ASP A 58 3.92 -6.05 18.13
N CYS A 59 3.14 -6.59 19.07
CA CYS A 59 3.29 -7.98 19.51
C CYS A 59 2.99 -9.01 18.39
N ASN A 60 2.31 -8.60 17.32
CA ASN A 60 2.02 -9.42 16.15
C ASN A 60 2.92 -9.10 14.94
N ALA A 61 3.95 -8.26 15.07
CA ALA A 61 4.83 -7.90 13.95
C ALA A 61 5.48 -9.13 13.28
N SER A 62 5.70 -10.20 14.05
CA SER A 62 6.23 -11.48 13.56
C SER A 62 5.29 -12.21 12.58
N THR A 63 4.00 -11.86 12.54
CA THR A 63 3.04 -12.44 11.60
C THR A 63 3.09 -11.76 10.24
N CYS A 64 3.71 -10.58 10.12
CA CYS A 64 3.80 -9.85 8.84
C CYS A 64 4.61 -10.62 7.79
N LEU A 65 4.14 -10.54 6.55
CA LEU A 65 4.82 -11.14 5.41
C LEU A 65 6.10 -10.36 5.08
N SER A 66 7.17 -11.10 4.77
CA SER A 66 8.38 -10.48 4.22
C SER A 66 8.13 -9.99 2.80
N ARG A 67 8.92 -9.01 2.34
CA ARG A 67 8.84 -8.48 0.97
C ARG A 67 8.97 -9.56 -0.12
N ASN A 68 9.82 -10.56 0.12
CA ASN A 68 9.98 -11.69 -0.79
C ASN A 68 8.76 -12.62 -0.73
N ALA A 69 8.25 -12.91 0.47
CA ALA A 69 7.06 -13.74 0.63
C ALA A 69 5.82 -13.13 -0.06
N VAL A 70 5.64 -11.81 0.03
CA VAL A 70 4.59 -11.10 -0.72
C VAL A 70 4.75 -11.30 -2.23
N THR A 71 5.98 -11.16 -2.73
CA THR A 71 6.27 -11.39 -4.16
C THR A 71 5.94 -12.83 -4.57
N ASP A 72 6.34 -13.81 -3.77
CA ASP A 72 6.10 -15.23 -4.04
C ASP A 72 4.60 -15.54 -4.08
N ILE A 73 3.83 -15.00 -3.12
CA ILE A 73 2.36 -15.14 -3.10
C ILE A 73 1.73 -14.57 -4.37
N PHE A 74 2.10 -13.35 -4.78
CA PHE A 74 1.48 -12.74 -5.97
C PHE A 74 1.85 -13.47 -7.27
N LEU A 75 3.09 -13.95 -7.39
CA LEU A 75 3.49 -14.80 -8.51
C LEU A 75 2.70 -16.11 -8.53
N ASP A 76 2.49 -16.74 -7.37
CA ASP A 76 1.68 -17.96 -7.25
C ASP A 76 0.22 -17.73 -7.61
N LEU A 77 -0.38 -16.62 -7.15
CA LEU A 77 -1.76 -16.25 -7.47
C LEU A 77 -1.96 -16.11 -8.98
N PHE A 78 -1.03 -15.47 -9.66
CA PHE A 78 -1.09 -15.34 -11.12
C PHE A 78 -0.82 -16.68 -11.81
N THR A 79 0.31 -17.33 -11.53
CA THR A 79 0.76 -18.50 -12.29
C THR A 79 -0.14 -19.71 -12.12
N LYS A 80 -0.75 -19.89 -10.94
CA LYS A 80 -1.62 -21.04 -10.64
C LYS A 80 -3.08 -20.78 -10.94
N TYR A 81 -3.55 -19.53 -10.79
CA TYR A 81 -4.97 -19.21 -10.79
C TYR A 81 -5.37 -18.08 -11.76
N GLY A 82 -4.42 -17.46 -12.45
CA GLY A 82 -4.67 -16.33 -13.35
C GLY A 82 -5.14 -15.06 -12.64
N VAL A 83 -4.93 -14.96 -11.32
CA VAL A 83 -5.35 -13.81 -10.53
C VAL A 83 -4.31 -12.70 -10.66
N VAL A 84 -4.73 -11.58 -11.23
CA VAL A 84 -3.89 -10.38 -11.38
C VAL A 84 -4.09 -9.49 -10.15
N THR A 85 -3.00 -9.20 -9.42
CA THR A 85 -3.01 -8.23 -8.31
C THR A 85 -2.41 -6.89 -8.75
N GLU A 86 -2.79 -5.80 -8.08
CA GLU A 86 -2.37 -4.43 -8.44
C GLU A 86 -0.84 -4.24 -8.37
N GLU A 87 -0.12 -5.03 -7.56
CA GLU A 87 1.33 -4.90 -7.38
C GLU A 87 2.18 -5.70 -8.39
N LEU A 88 1.59 -6.34 -9.40
CA LEU A 88 2.32 -7.15 -10.37
C LEU A 88 3.16 -6.34 -11.35
N TYR A 89 2.87 -5.06 -11.51
CA TYR A 89 3.56 -4.20 -12.47
C TYR A 89 4.05 -2.91 -11.84
N PRO A 90 5.24 -2.43 -12.23
CA PRO A 90 5.58 -1.03 -12.06
C PRO A 90 4.69 -0.24 -13.02
N ASP A 91 3.45 0.02 -12.62
CA ASP A 91 2.53 0.82 -13.42
C ASP A 91 3.02 2.28 -13.48
N ASP A 92 2.68 2.95 -14.58
CA ASP A 92 3.05 4.35 -14.85
C ASP A 92 2.26 5.35 -14.01
N VAL A 93 1.33 4.86 -13.17
CA VAL A 93 0.49 5.64 -12.26
C VAL A 93 1.36 6.20 -11.14
N ASN A 94 1.99 7.31 -11.50
CA ASN A 94 2.93 8.15 -10.82
C ASN A 94 2.32 8.93 -9.63
N MET A 95 1.48 8.29 -8.79
CA MET A 95 0.96 8.97 -7.61
C MET A 95 2.01 9.01 -6.50
N GLU A 96 2.50 10.21 -6.22
CA GLU A 96 3.29 10.47 -5.03
C GLU A 96 2.45 10.17 -3.77
N CYS A 97 3.09 9.59 -2.75
CA CYS A 97 2.42 9.30 -1.49
C CYS A 97 1.89 10.59 -0.86
N MET A 98 0.68 10.51 -0.29
CA MET A 98 0.02 11.62 0.41
C MET A 98 0.94 12.33 1.42
N THR A 99 1.82 11.59 2.08
CA THR A 99 2.77 12.11 3.06
C THR A 99 3.69 13.19 2.48
N ARG A 100 4.14 13.01 1.23
CA ARG A 100 5.02 13.97 0.55
C ARG A 100 4.27 14.93 -0.38
N SER A 101 3.03 14.62 -0.73
CA SER A 101 2.19 15.48 -1.57
C SER A 101 1.69 16.70 -0.80
N PRO A 102 1.92 17.94 -1.26
CA PRO A 102 1.33 19.12 -0.62
C PRO A 102 -0.20 19.19 -0.83
N TYR A 103 -0.74 18.48 -1.81
CA TYR A 103 -2.14 18.54 -2.23
C TYR A 103 -3.02 17.42 -1.67
N SER A 104 -2.47 16.56 -0.80
CA SER A 104 -3.18 15.41 -0.26
C SER A 104 -3.03 15.39 1.25
N MET A 105 -4.14 15.19 1.96
CA MET A 105 -4.18 15.17 3.42
C MET A 105 -5.33 14.30 3.91
N LEU A 106 -5.22 13.88 5.16
CA LEU A 106 -6.27 13.15 5.87
C LEU A 106 -6.85 14.07 6.94
N ILE A 107 -8.18 14.13 7.01
CA ILE A 107 -8.90 14.93 8.00
C ILE A 107 -9.55 13.97 9.01
N GLY A 108 -9.17 14.11 10.28
CA GLY A 108 -9.73 13.40 11.41
C GLY A 108 -11.16 13.84 11.73
N SER A 109 -11.85 13.09 12.57
CA SER A 109 -13.27 13.34 12.88
C SER A 109 -13.52 14.64 13.63
N GLN A 110 -12.51 15.24 14.27
CA GLN A 110 -12.59 16.54 14.93
C GLN A 110 -11.88 17.65 14.13
N GLY A 111 -11.61 17.39 12.85
CA GLY A 111 -10.97 18.35 11.94
C GLY A 111 -9.44 18.35 11.98
N GLU A 112 -8.81 17.47 12.75
CA GLU A 112 -7.34 17.37 12.78
C GLU A 112 -6.79 16.98 11.41
N ILE A 113 -5.68 17.59 10.98
CA ILE A 113 -5.07 17.31 9.68
C ILE A 113 -3.84 16.44 9.88
N TYR A 114 -3.76 15.37 9.10
CA TYR A 114 -2.67 14.40 9.06
C TYR A 114 -2.10 14.24 7.65
N LYS A 115 -0.84 13.78 7.57
CA LYS A 115 -0.15 13.52 6.30
C LYS A 115 -0.06 12.04 5.95
N CYS A 116 -0.40 11.14 6.86
CA CYS A 116 -0.50 9.71 6.59
C CYS A 116 -1.68 9.07 7.31
N TYR A 117 -2.18 7.95 6.76
CA TYR A 117 -3.17 7.12 7.44
C TYR A 117 -2.64 6.52 8.74
N GLU A 118 -1.33 6.22 8.82
CA GLU A 118 -0.69 5.71 10.03
C GLU A 118 -0.62 6.75 11.17
N ASP A 119 -0.77 8.04 10.85
CA ASP A 119 -0.73 9.12 11.85
C ASP A 119 -2.11 9.35 12.50
N LEU A 120 -3.19 8.81 11.90
CA LEU A 120 -4.56 9.11 12.29
C LEU A 120 -4.81 8.72 13.76
N GLY A 121 -5.30 9.70 14.54
CA GLY A 121 -5.58 9.53 15.97
C GLY A 121 -4.39 9.82 16.88
N ASN A 122 -3.18 9.98 16.35
CA ASN A 122 -2.03 10.42 17.14
C ASN A 122 -1.91 11.95 17.12
N LYS A 123 -2.34 12.62 18.19
CA LYS A 123 -2.36 14.10 18.26
C LYS A 123 -0.99 14.76 18.04
N GLU A 124 0.09 14.09 18.42
CA GLU A 124 1.47 14.59 18.23
C GLU A 124 1.89 14.65 16.76
N LEU A 125 1.21 13.91 15.88
CA LEU A 125 1.47 13.87 14.44
C LEU A 125 0.48 14.71 13.63
N THR A 126 -0.29 15.56 14.30
CA THR A 126 -1.15 16.54 13.62
C THR A 126 -0.30 17.65 13.00
N VAL A 127 -0.66 18.03 11.78
CA VAL A 127 -0.02 19.16 11.06
C VAL A 127 -0.84 20.44 11.10
N GLY A 128 -2.10 20.35 11.56
CA GLY A 128 -3.05 21.45 11.59
C GLY A 128 -4.45 21.01 12.00
N ASN A 129 -5.42 21.91 11.95
CA ASN A 129 -6.84 21.62 12.11
C ASN A 129 -7.67 22.55 11.20
N ILE A 130 -8.66 22.00 10.51
CA ILE A 130 -9.51 22.78 9.58
C ILE A 130 -10.43 23.79 10.28
N ASN A 131 -10.65 23.63 11.59
CA ASN A 131 -11.52 24.51 12.37
C ASN A 131 -10.78 25.75 12.91
N ASP A 132 -9.45 25.77 12.81
CA ASP A 132 -8.64 26.85 13.36
C ASP A 132 -8.49 28.02 12.36
N PRO A 133 -8.38 29.28 12.84
CA PRO A 133 -8.17 30.43 11.95
C PRO A 133 -6.87 30.32 11.14
N GLU A 134 -5.82 29.79 11.75
CA GLU A 134 -4.60 29.36 11.06
C GLU A 134 -4.67 27.84 10.91
N ILE A 135 -4.97 27.34 9.71
CA ILE A 135 -5.24 25.91 9.51
C ILE A 135 -4.00 25.04 9.79
N TRP A 136 -2.80 25.56 9.55
CA TRP A 136 -1.54 24.82 9.65
C TRP A 136 -0.73 25.28 10.86
N HIS A 137 -0.28 24.34 11.69
CA HIS A 137 0.41 24.67 12.94
C HIS A 137 1.80 24.04 13.04
N ASN A 138 2.01 22.86 12.45
CA ASN A 138 3.24 22.09 12.61
C ASN A 138 4.08 22.08 11.32
N TYR A 139 4.57 23.26 10.94
CA TYR A 139 5.40 23.42 9.74
C TYR A 139 6.70 22.59 9.80
N GLU A 140 7.23 22.33 10.99
CA GLU A 140 8.40 21.47 11.17
C GLU A 140 8.09 20.03 10.74
N LEU A 141 6.97 19.45 11.20
CA LEU A 141 6.56 18.11 10.80
C LEU A 141 6.26 18.04 9.30
N ILE A 142 5.61 19.06 8.73
CA ILE A 142 5.40 19.17 7.29
C ILE A 142 6.75 19.15 6.54
N ALA A 143 7.73 19.93 6.98
CA ALA A 143 9.06 19.97 6.38
C ALA A 143 9.82 18.64 6.50
N LYS A 144 9.70 17.96 7.65
CA LYS A 144 10.25 16.61 7.85
C LYS A 144 9.66 15.61 6.86
N TYR A 145 8.35 15.64 6.64
CA TYR A 145 7.69 14.76 5.67
C TYR A 145 8.02 15.10 4.22
N ALA A 146 8.07 16.39 3.85
CA ALA A 146 8.29 16.80 2.46
C ALA A 146 9.76 16.67 2.03
N VAL A 147 10.70 17.10 2.88
CA VAL A 147 12.13 17.26 2.51
C VAL A 147 13.05 16.44 3.42
N GLY A 148 12.73 16.34 4.71
CA GLY A 148 13.57 15.66 5.69
C GLY A 148 13.79 14.17 5.41
N ILE A 149 12.84 13.53 4.74
CA ILE A 149 12.87 12.11 4.37
C ILE A 149 13.07 11.86 2.87
N ASP A 150 13.43 12.90 2.11
CA ASP A 150 13.63 12.79 0.67
C ASP A 150 14.68 11.70 0.35
N HIS A 151 14.30 10.81 -0.55
CA HIS A 151 15.12 9.69 -0.97
C HIS A 151 16.32 10.12 -1.82
N TYR A 152 16.31 11.32 -2.42
CA TYR A 152 17.49 11.89 -3.06
C TYR A 152 18.59 12.29 -2.07
N ASN A 153 18.26 12.44 -0.79
CA ASN A 153 19.25 12.69 0.26
C ASN A 153 19.97 11.40 0.70
N ASP A 154 19.44 10.22 0.35
CA ASP A 154 20.03 8.93 0.69
C ASP A 154 20.99 8.44 -0.41
N PRO A 155 22.31 8.31 -0.10
CA PRO A 155 23.30 7.87 -1.08
C PRO A 155 23.04 6.47 -1.65
N LYS A 156 22.38 5.58 -0.90
CA LYS A 156 22.01 4.24 -1.38
C LYS A 156 20.91 4.33 -2.43
N CYS A 157 19.90 5.18 -2.19
CA CYS A 157 18.82 5.42 -3.14
C CYS A 157 19.30 6.12 -4.41
N ARG A 158 20.17 7.15 -4.31
CA ARG A 158 20.72 7.86 -5.48
C ARG A 158 21.46 6.96 -6.46
N LYS A 159 22.09 5.88 -5.97
CA LYS A 159 22.82 4.91 -6.79
C LYS A 159 21.95 3.72 -7.21
N CYS A 160 20.68 3.68 -6.81
CA CYS A 160 19.81 2.53 -7.03
C CYS A 160 19.08 2.65 -8.37
N SER A 161 19.26 1.66 -9.25
CA SER A 161 18.59 1.61 -10.56
C SER A 161 17.06 1.49 -10.48
N TYR A 162 16.53 1.09 -9.31
CA TYR A 162 15.09 0.99 -9.06
C TYR A 162 14.45 2.32 -8.67
N LEU A 163 15.24 3.36 -8.41
CA LEU A 163 14.72 4.62 -7.89
C LEU A 163 13.64 5.27 -8.78
N PRO A 164 13.76 5.28 -10.13
CA PRO A 164 12.72 5.83 -11.01
C PRO A 164 11.35 5.18 -10.82
N ILE A 165 11.32 3.92 -10.37
CA ILE A 165 10.10 3.14 -10.12
C ILE A 165 9.66 3.28 -8.66
N CYS A 166 10.59 3.20 -7.70
CA CYS A 166 10.22 3.08 -6.29
C CYS A 166 10.04 4.41 -5.56
N ARG A 167 10.66 5.50 -6.04
CA ARG A 167 10.63 6.83 -5.42
C ARG A 167 10.96 6.82 -3.91
N GLY A 168 11.83 5.91 -3.49
CA GLY A 168 12.27 5.76 -2.10
C GLY A 168 11.39 4.89 -1.19
N GLY A 169 10.32 4.27 -1.71
CA GLY A 169 9.40 3.44 -0.93
C GLY A 169 8.45 4.24 -0.03
N CYS A 170 7.92 3.59 1.03
CA CYS A 170 6.99 4.23 1.98
C CYS A 170 7.69 5.38 2.74
N PRO A 171 7.21 6.63 2.64
CA PRO A 171 7.81 7.77 3.34
C PRO A 171 7.75 7.64 4.86
N ILE A 172 6.68 7.10 5.44
CA ILE A 172 6.58 6.91 6.89
C ILE A 172 7.67 5.99 7.41
N ARG A 173 7.92 4.85 6.77
CA ARG A 173 9.04 3.97 7.17
C ARG A 173 10.39 4.69 7.16
N ARG A 174 10.63 5.58 6.18
CA ARG A 174 11.83 6.43 6.15
C ARG A 174 11.85 7.43 7.30
N PHE A 175 10.73 8.08 7.57
CA PHE A 175 10.57 9.00 8.70
C PHE A 175 10.93 8.32 10.01
N GLU A 176 10.43 7.12 10.24
CA GLU A 176 10.73 6.37 11.45
C GLU A 176 12.20 5.94 11.54
N ASN A 177 12.81 5.56 10.42
CA ASN A 177 14.23 5.25 10.40
C ASN A 177 15.11 6.47 10.72
N VAL A 178 14.74 7.65 10.20
CA VAL A 178 15.51 8.89 10.37
C VAL A 178 15.27 9.53 11.74
N TYR A 179 14.02 9.60 12.20
CA TYR A 179 13.63 10.39 13.37
C TYR A 179 13.21 9.56 14.59
N LYS A 180 12.93 8.26 14.43
CA LYS A 180 12.53 7.36 15.53
C LYS A 180 13.52 6.22 15.79
N GLY A 181 14.64 6.17 15.06
CA GLY A 181 15.69 5.15 15.25
C GLY A 181 15.30 3.74 14.82
N LYS A 182 14.26 3.57 13.98
CA LYS A 182 13.84 2.26 13.47
C LYS A 182 14.71 1.78 12.31
N HIS A 183 14.50 0.52 11.89
CA HIS A 183 15.27 -0.14 10.83
C HIS A 183 14.39 -0.81 9.76
N ASN A 184 13.27 -0.18 9.44
CA ASN A 184 12.30 -0.65 8.46
C ASN A 184 12.90 -0.83 7.05
N ASP A 185 12.54 -1.91 6.34
CA ASP A 185 12.82 -2.05 4.90
C ASP A 185 11.96 -1.06 4.10
N CYS A 186 12.62 -0.12 3.42
CA CYS A 186 12.00 0.90 2.57
C CYS A 186 12.11 0.55 1.07
N CYS A 187 12.58 -0.64 0.70
CA CYS A 187 12.76 -1.01 -0.70
C CYS A 187 11.47 -1.50 -1.35
N THR A 188 11.31 -1.23 -2.64
CA THR A 188 10.23 -1.81 -3.46
C THR A 188 10.33 -3.34 -3.51
N PRO A 189 9.19 -4.07 -3.58
CA PRO A 189 9.15 -5.51 -3.86
C PRO A 189 10.02 -5.94 -5.04
N PHE A 190 10.12 -5.11 -6.09
CA PHE A 190 10.93 -5.38 -7.27
C PHE A 190 12.43 -5.54 -7.00
N LYS A 191 12.96 -4.97 -5.91
CA LYS A 191 14.40 -4.96 -5.65
C LYS A 191 14.93 -6.38 -5.41
N GLY A 192 15.72 -6.86 -6.36
CA GLY A 192 16.25 -8.23 -6.35
C GLY A 192 15.29 -9.28 -6.92
N ARG A 193 14.10 -8.89 -7.37
CA ARG A 193 13.04 -9.76 -7.90
C ARG A 193 12.50 -9.31 -9.26
N ILE A 194 12.99 -8.22 -9.84
CA ILE A 194 12.45 -7.59 -11.07
C ILE A 194 12.29 -8.54 -12.25
N LYS A 195 13.19 -9.53 -12.38
CA LYS A 195 13.13 -10.52 -13.44
C LYS A 195 11.82 -11.30 -13.40
N ASP A 196 11.38 -11.70 -12.22
CA ASP A 196 10.14 -12.47 -12.01
C ASP A 196 8.92 -11.67 -12.51
N TYR A 197 8.89 -10.38 -12.20
CA TYR A 197 7.81 -9.47 -12.62
C TYR A 197 7.83 -9.20 -14.14
N ILE A 198 9.00 -9.08 -14.77
CA ILE A 198 9.12 -8.91 -16.23
C ILE A 198 8.66 -10.17 -16.97
N GLU A 199 9.03 -11.35 -16.48
CA GLU A 199 8.58 -12.63 -17.05
C GLU A 199 7.07 -12.79 -16.92
N LEU A 200 6.50 -12.36 -15.78
CA LEU A 200 5.06 -12.33 -15.57
C LEU A 200 4.34 -11.42 -16.57
N TYR A 201 4.85 -10.19 -16.74
CA TYR A 201 4.27 -9.21 -17.68
C TYR A 201 4.25 -9.75 -19.11
N SER A 202 5.35 -10.40 -19.50
CA SER A 202 5.46 -10.99 -20.83
C SER A 202 4.41 -12.07 -21.06
N LYS A 203 4.00 -12.82 -20.03
CA LYS A 203 2.92 -13.80 -20.15
C LYS A 203 1.56 -13.12 -20.30
N ILE A 204 1.26 -12.12 -19.46
CA ILE A 204 -0.01 -11.37 -19.55
C ILE A 204 -0.20 -10.72 -20.92
N LEU A 205 0.84 -10.14 -21.52
CA LEU A 205 0.73 -9.49 -22.82
C LEU A 205 0.50 -10.46 -23.99
N ASN A 206 0.81 -11.74 -23.82
CA ASN A 206 0.68 -12.76 -24.86
C ASN A 206 -0.63 -13.56 -24.76
N ASP A 207 -1.40 -13.37 -23.68
CA ASP A 207 -2.72 -13.96 -23.45
C ASP A 207 -3.85 -12.99 -23.86
#